data_AF-A0A0C9UJY2-F1
#
_entry.id   AF-A0A0C9UJY2-F1
#
_cell.length_a   1.000
_cell.length_b   1.000
_cell.length_c   1.000
_cell.angle_alpha   90.00
_cell.angle_beta   90.00
_cell.angle_gamma   90.00
#
_symmetry.space_group_name_H-M   'P 1'
#
loop_
_entity.id
_entity.type
_entity.pdbx_description
1 polymer ?
#
loop_
_entity_poly.entity_id
_entity_poly.type
_entity_poly.pdbx_seq_one_letter_code
_entity_poly.pdbx_strand_id
1 'polypeptide(L)'
;MTNEEGQIGETDDEILDDIFISVRKLNNGGIILETRTKKTAALIRERKSEFIRKLGERAVVKDRAITIMIEFVPITFKTEKAEDIAIAENDSRLPVGSINSARWIKPESRRREG
;
A
#
# COMPACT_ATOMS: atom_id res chain seq x y z
N MET A 1 -17.77 16.99 45.22
CA MET A 1 -16.45 17.66 45.22
C MET A 1 -15.46 16.66 44.68
N THR A 2 -15.00 16.98 43.47
CA THR A 2 -13.83 16.48 42.73
C THR A 2 -13.21 15.14 43.13
N ASN A 3 -13.47 14.12 42.30
CA ASN A 3 -12.57 13.00 42.14
C ASN A 3 -11.40 13.48 41.27
N GLU A 4 -10.22 13.55 41.86
CA GLU A 4 -8.97 13.86 41.18
C GLU A 4 -8.28 12.55 40.76
N GLU A 5 -7.60 12.64 39.61
CA GLU A 5 -6.56 11.72 39.12
C GLU A 5 -7.02 10.40 38.47
N GLY A 6 -7.80 10.54 37.40
CA GLY A 6 -7.75 9.61 36.28
C GLY A 6 -6.71 10.07 35.26
N GLN A 7 -5.42 10.00 35.59
CA GLN A 7 -4.35 10.20 34.61
C GLN A 7 -4.17 8.89 33.84
N ILE A 8 -5.02 8.70 32.86
CA ILE A 8 -4.94 7.60 31.89
C ILE A 8 -3.74 7.91 31.02
N GLY A 9 -2.70 7.08 31.10
CA GLY A 9 -1.44 7.30 30.39
C GLY A 9 -1.67 7.59 28.92
N GLU A 10 -1.27 8.79 28.48
CA GLU A 10 -0.80 9.00 27.11
C GLU A 10 0.18 7.85 26.87
N THR A 11 -0.21 6.93 26.00
CA THR A 11 0.53 5.69 25.80
C THR A 11 1.91 6.12 25.30
N ASP A 12 3.00 5.58 25.86
CA ASP A 12 4.39 5.95 25.46
C ASP A 12 4.61 5.95 23.92
N ASP A 13 3.76 5.25 23.17
CA ASP A 13 3.65 5.29 21.72
C ASP A 13 3.31 6.67 21.11
N GLU A 14 2.52 7.52 21.75
CA GLU A 14 2.21 8.88 21.24
C GLU A 14 3.37 9.86 21.39
N ILE A 15 4.20 9.68 22.42
CA ILE A 15 5.37 10.53 22.70
C ILE A 15 6.54 10.19 21.75
N LEU A 16 6.54 8.99 21.15
CA LEU A 16 7.61 8.50 20.28
C LEU A 16 7.22 8.43 18.79
N ASP A 17 6.13 9.08 18.41
CA ASP A 17 5.81 9.29 17.00
C ASP A 17 6.96 10.04 16.30
N ASP A 18 7.24 9.65 15.05
CA ASP A 18 8.28 10.20 14.15
C ASP A 18 9.70 9.63 14.31
N ILE A 19 9.88 8.56 15.10
CA ILE A 19 11.17 7.90 15.25
C ILE A 19 11.38 6.76 14.23
N PHE A 20 12.50 6.80 13.52
CA PHE A 20 13.05 5.64 12.81
C PHE A 20 13.89 4.79 13.77
N ILE A 21 13.60 3.49 13.85
CA ILE A 21 14.32 2.54 14.68
C ILE A 21 15.57 2.02 13.96
N SER A 22 15.44 1.73 12.66
CA SER A 22 16.51 1.08 11.92
C SER A 22 16.54 1.48 10.44
N VAL A 23 17.72 1.32 9.83
CA VAL A 23 17.95 1.50 8.40
C VAL A 23 18.69 0.27 7.88
N ARG A 24 18.16 -0.37 6.84
CA ARG A 24 18.79 -1.52 6.19
C ARG A 24 18.94 -1.29 4.69
N LYS A 25 20.19 -1.36 4.20
CA LYS A 25 20.48 -1.41 2.76
C LYS A 25 20.34 -2.85 2.25
N LEU A 26 19.67 -3.02 1.12
CA LEU A 26 19.50 -4.29 0.42
C LEU A 26 20.56 -4.45 -0.68
N ASN A 27 20.82 -5.69 -1.10
CA ASN A 27 21.82 -6.01 -2.12
C ASN A 27 21.53 -5.37 -3.48
N ASN A 28 20.27 -5.06 -3.77
CA ASN A 28 19.83 -4.37 -5.00
C ASN A 28 19.88 -2.84 -4.88
N GLY A 29 20.51 -2.29 -3.83
CA GLY A 29 20.58 -0.84 -3.59
C GLY A 29 19.34 -0.23 -2.96
N GLY A 30 18.27 -1.00 -2.73
CA GLY A 30 17.09 -0.54 -1.99
C GLY A 30 17.40 -0.26 -0.51
N ILE A 31 16.61 0.61 0.12
CA ILE A 31 16.71 0.92 1.56
C ILE A 31 15.37 0.59 2.22
N ILE A 32 15.43 -0.08 3.37
CA ILE A 32 14.29 -0.27 4.26
C ILE A 32 14.50 0.64 5.47
N LEU A 33 13.52 1.51 5.72
CA LEU A 33 13.44 2.33 6.93
C LEU A 33 12.35 1.73 7.82
N GLU A 34 12.70 1.43 9.07
CA GLU A 34 11.77 0.92 10.07
C GLU A 34 11.36 2.06 10.99
N THR A 35 10.07 2.30 11.14
CA THR A 35 9.51 3.28 12.07
C THR A 35 9.04 2.58 13.33
N ARG A 36 9.05 3.30 14.45
CA ARG A 36 8.53 2.77 15.71
C ARG A 36 7.03 2.54 15.67
N THR A 37 6.29 3.46 15.08
CA THR A 37 4.82 3.39 15.03
C THR A 37 4.32 3.21 13.59
N LYS A 38 3.14 2.59 13.47
CA LYS A 38 2.42 2.47 12.19
C LYS A 38 1.95 3.84 11.68
N LYS A 39 1.64 4.77 12.59
CA LYS A 39 1.19 6.13 12.29
C LYS A 39 2.26 6.91 11.50
N THR A 40 3.51 6.87 11.94
CA THR A 40 4.63 7.47 11.19
C THR A 40 4.81 6.85 9.81
N ALA A 41 4.74 5.51 9.69
CA ALA A 41 4.81 4.85 8.38
C ALA A 41 3.66 5.26 7.44
N ALA A 42 2.44 5.43 7.98
CA ALA A 42 1.28 5.89 7.23
C ALA A 42 1.45 7.34 6.76
N LEU A 43 1.91 8.23 7.65
CA LEU A 43 2.18 9.64 7.33
C LEU A 43 3.23 9.78 6.22
N ILE A 44 4.32 9.00 6.28
CA ILE A 44 5.35 8.98 5.24
C ILE A 44 4.76 8.52 3.89
N ARG A 45 3.84 7.55 3.90
CA ARG A 45 3.15 7.10 2.67
C ARG A 45 2.23 8.16 2.10
N GLU A 46 1.46 8.85 2.94
CA GLU A 46 0.58 9.94 2.52
C GLU A 46 1.40 11.10 1.92
N ARG A 47 2.51 11.46 2.57
CA ARG A 47 3.42 12.53 2.11
C ARG A 47 4.61 12.01 1.31
N LYS A 48 4.42 10.90 0.59
CA LYS A 48 5.48 10.18 -0.13
C LYS A 48 6.31 11.10 -1.03
N SER A 49 5.67 11.98 -1.79
CA SER A 49 6.35 12.89 -2.72
C SER A 49 7.27 13.89 -2.00
N GLU A 50 6.81 14.45 -0.87
CA GLU A 50 7.62 15.37 -0.06
C GLU A 50 8.78 14.65 0.61
N PHE A 51 8.52 13.46 1.15
CA PHE A 51 9.51 12.62 1.80
C PHE A 51 10.61 12.21 0.81
N ILE A 52 10.25 11.72 -0.39
CA ILE A 52 11.20 11.37 -1.45
C ILE A 52 12.07 12.57 -1.83
N ARG A 53 11.46 13.74 -2.05
CA ARG A 53 12.19 14.96 -2.42
C ARG A 53 13.24 15.34 -1.38
N LYS A 54 12.96 15.10 -0.09
CA LYS A 54 13.89 15.38 1.01
C LYS A 54 14.93 14.28 1.20
N LEU A 55 14.58 13.02 0.92
CA LEU A 55 15.49 11.88 1.04
C LEU A 55 16.58 11.89 -0.05
N GLY A 56 16.23 12.31 -1.25
CA GLY A 56 17.19 12.51 -2.34
C GLY A 56 16.51 12.57 -3.70
N GLU A 57 17.12 13.31 -4.63
CA GLU A 57 16.55 13.61 -5.95
C GLU A 57 16.24 12.36 -6.81
N ARG A 58 16.91 11.23 -6.52
CA ARG A 58 16.72 9.94 -7.22
C ARG A 58 16.10 8.85 -6.34
N ALA A 59 15.65 9.19 -5.13
CA ALA A 59 15.03 8.22 -4.25
C ALA A 59 13.64 7.84 -4.79
N VAL A 60 13.25 6.57 -4.66
CA VAL A 60 11.90 6.11 -5.02
C VAL A 60 11.38 5.24 -3.89
N VAL A 61 10.23 5.58 -3.33
CA VAL A 61 9.51 4.69 -2.42
C VAL A 61 8.76 3.66 -3.26
N LYS A 62 9.16 2.39 -3.13
CA LYS A 62 8.54 1.28 -3.84
C LYS A 62 7.20 0.93 -3.20
N ASP A 63 6.11 1.10 -3.94
CA ASP A 63 4.80 0.61 -3.50
C ASP A 63 4.80 -0.92 -3.59
N ARG A 64 4.48 -1.58 -2.48
CA ARG A 64 4.31 -3.03 -2.44
C ARG A 64 2.86 -3.34 -2.83
N ALA A 65 2.65 -3.63 -4.11
CA ALA A 65 1.43 -4.28 -4.55
C ALA A 65 1.43 -5.76 -4.12
N ILE A 66 0.25 -6.26 -3.76
CA ILE A 66 0.01 -7.69 -3.52
C ILE A 66 -0.80 -8.24 -4.69
N THR A 67 -0.53 -9.49 -5.06
CA THR A 67 -1.36 -10.18 -6.07
C THR A 67 -2.53 -10.86 -5.36
N ILE A 68 -3.75 -10.58 -5.82
CA ILE A 68 -4.98 -11.21 -5.35
C ILE A 68 -5.64 -11.99 -6.48
N MET A 69 -6.45 -12.99 -6.14
CA MET A 69 -7.30 -13.71 -7.07
C MET A 69 -8.71 -13.14 -6.98
N ILE A 70 -9.28 -12.75 -8.12
CA ILE A 70 -10.66 -12.26 -8.22
C ILE A 70 -11.47 -13.33 -8.97
N GLU A 71 -12.57 -13.77 -8.36
CA GLU A 71 -13.47 -14.76 -8.92
C GLU A 71 -14.63 -14.08 -9.67
N PHE A 72 -15.32 -14.84 -10.52
CA PHE A 72 -16.52 -14.40 -11.24
C PHE A 72 -16.35 -13.18 -12.16
N VAL A 73 -15.12 -12.90 -12.60
CA VAL A 73 -14.86 -11.87 -13.61
C VAL A 73 -15.40 -12.31 -14.97
N PRO A 74 -16.23 -11.49 -15.65
CA PRO A 74 -16.76 -11.83 -16.97
C PRO A 74 -15.65 -12.12 -17.99
N ILE A 75 -15.87 -13.08 -18.90
CA ILE A 75 -14.89 -13.40 -19.95
C ILE A 75 -14.65 -12.24 -20.94
N THR A 76 -15.56 -11.28 -20.98
CA THR A 76 -15.47 -10.04 -21.77
C THR A 76 -14.53 -9.00 -21.14
N PHE A 77 -14.10 -9.20 -19.89
CA PHE A 77 -13.21 -8.30 -19.17
C PHE A 77 -11.83 -8.25 -19.84
N LYS A 78 -11.40 -7.03 -20.20
CA LYS A 78 -10.09 -6.77 -20.80
C LYS A 78 -9.13 -6.25 -19.74
N THR A 79 -8.08 -7.03 -19.47
CA THR A 79 -7.07 -6.75 -18.43
C THR A 79 -6.26 -5.48 -18.66
N GLU A 80 -6.22 -5.01 -19.89
CA GLU A 80 -5.49 -3.83 -20.37
C GLU A 80 -6.37 -2.58 -20.48
N LYS A 81 -7.70 -2.72 -20.34
CA LYS A 81 -8.64 -1.62 -20.49
C LYS A 81 -8.94 -0.99 -19.13
N ALA A 82 -8.55 0.27 -18.94
CA ALA A 82 -8.69 0.98 -17.68
C ALA A 82 -10.16 1.07 -17.20
N GLU A 83 -11.11 1.21 -18.13
CA GLU A 83 -12.55 1.20 -17.81
C GLU A 83 -13.00 -0.11 -17.17
N ASP A 84 -12.56 -1.24 -17.73
CA ASP A 84 -12.94 -2.56 -17.23
C ASP A 84 -12.33 -2.78 -15.83
N ILE A 85 -11.07 -2.38 -15.62
CA ILE A 85 -10.41 -2.41 -14.31
C ILE A 85 -11.20 -1.59 -13.28
N ALA A 86 -11.62 -0.36 -13.64
CA ALA A 86 -12.38 0.49 -12.73
C ALA A 86 -13.73 -0.11 -12.33
N ILE A 87 -14.40 -0.81 -13.27
CA ILE A 87 -15.63 -1.57 -12.96
C ILE A 87 -15.32 -2.70 -11.98
N ALA A 88 -14.26 -3.47 -12.20
CA ALA A 88 -13.88 -4.56 -11.30
C ALA A 88 -13.49 -4.06 -9.90
N GLU A 89 -12.82 -2.90 -9.80
CA GLU A 89 -12.56 -2.23 -8.52
C GLU A 89 -13.86 -1.88 -7.80
N ASN A 90 -14.79 -1.23 -8.50
CA ASN A 90 -16.08 -0.83 -7.94
C ASN A 90 -16.90 -2.04 -7.47
N ASP A 91 -17.03 -3.07 -8.31
CA ASP A 91 -17.78 -4.29 -7.99
C ASP A 91 -17.16 -5.05 -6.80
N SER A 92 -15.84 -4.99 -6.67
CA SER A 92 -15.08 -5.59 -5.57
C SER A 92 -14.97 -4.69 -4.33
N ARG A 93 -15.58 -3.48 -4.34
CA ARG A 93 -15.49 -2.46 -3.29
C ARG A 93 -14.05 -2.04 -2.96
N LEU A 94 -13.19 -2.04 -3.96
CA LEU A 94 -11.82 -1.55 -3.87
C LEU A 94 -11.78 -0.04 -4.16
N PRO A 95 -10.83 0.71 -3.57
CA PRO A 95 -10.60 2.08 -3.96
C PRO A 95 -10.24 2.18 -5.45
N VAL A 96 -10.73 3.22 -6.12
CA VAL A 96 -10.43 3.48 -7.53
C VAL A 96 -8.92 3.69 -7.71
N GLY A 97 -8.33 3.00 -8.68
CA GLY A 97 -6.89 3.05 -8.98
C GLY A 97 -6.02 2.23 -8.03
N SER A 98 -6.58 1.28 -7.28
CA SER A 98 -5.84 0.39 -6.39
C SER A 98 -5.27 -0.84 -7.10
N ILE A 99 -5.83 -1.24 -8.25
CA ILE A 99 -5.33 -2.33 -9.09
C ILE A 99 -4.25 -1.78 -10.04
N ASN A 100 -2.98 -2.09 -9.73
CA ASN A 100 -1.85 -1.69 -10.59
C ASN A 100 -1.86 -2.38 -11.96
N SER A 101 -2.30 -3.64 -12.01
CA SER A 101 -2.35 -4.44 -13.24
C SER A 101 -3.20 -5.70 -13.01
N ALA A 102 -3.92 -6.15 -14.03
CA ALA A 102 -4.65 -7.41 -14.02
C ALA A 102 -4.07 -8.41 -15.03
N ARG A 103 -4.21 -9.71 -14.76
CA ARG A 103 -3.92 -10.77 -15.73
C ARG A 103 -4.79 -11.98 -15.45
N TRP A 104 -5.20 -12.69 -16.50
CA TRP A 104 -5.85 -13.99 -16.34
C TRP A 104 -4.89 -15.03 -15.75
N ILE A 105 -5.39 -15.86 -14.83
CA ILE A 105 -4.63 -17.02 -14.32
C ILE A 105 -4.28 -17.96 -15.49
N LYS A 106 -5.26 -18.18 -16.37
CA LYS A 106 -5.09 -18.89 -17.64
C LYS A 106 -5.19 -17.90 -18.81
N PRO A 107 -4.05 -17.54 -19.44
CA PRO A 107 -4.04 -16.67 -20.60
C PRO A 107 -4.99 -17.17 -21.69
N GLU A 108 -5.57 -16.25 -22.44
CA GLU A 108 -6.55 -16.54 -23.50
C GLU A 108 -6.02 -17.57 -24.49
N SER A 109 -4.75 -17.43 -24.90
CA SER A 109 -4.06 -18.36 -25.81
C SER A 109 -3.94 -19.79 -25.30
N ARG A 110 -4.13 -20.02 -24.00
CA ARG A 110 -4.04 -21.34 -23.37
C ARG A 110 -5.42 -21.90 -23.00
N ARG A 111 -6.50 -21.15 -23.23
CA ARG A 111 -7.87 -21.63 -23.02
C ARG A 111 -8.17 -22.68 -24.11
N ARG A 112 -8.79 -23.77 -23.69
CA ARG A 112 -9.33 -24.78 -24.61
C ARG A 112 -10.84 -24.61 -24.59
N GLU A 113 -11.49 -24.72 -25.74
CA GLU A 113 -12.93 -24.93 -25.77
C GLU A 113 -13.24 -26.22 -25.03
N GLY A 114 -14.27 -26.17 -24.18
CA GLY A 114 -14.77 -27.29 -23.40
C GLY A 114 -15.93 -27.96 -24.10
#